data_AF-A0A830EBN1-F1
#
_entry.id   AF-A0A830EBN1-F1
#
_cell.length_a   1.000
_cell.length_b   1.000
_cell.length_c   1.000
_cell.angle_alpha   90.00
_cell.angle_beta   90.00
_cell.angle_gamma   90.00
#
_symmetry.space_group_name_H-M   'P 1'
#
loop_
_entity.id
_entity.type
_entity.pdbx_description
1 polymer ?
#
loop_
_entity_poly.entity_id
_entity_poly.type
_entity_poly.pdbx_seq_one_letter_code
_entity_poly.pdbx_strand_id
1 'polypeptide(L)'
;MCKVDVAIERYGLAAPTGRYDSVDDYLLARWTGADGGESEGYKSLTAWFNKRLLARVYERNGRDVTDVRLDAEYEALVGDDELDYGDVAADLATDGIDADELTGAMASWSTMRRHLNDCLDGEKPTVEASSDWERNSVDIARETVRQKAESALASLGKKGRLAGAGDAGVDVQVKVSCAECPTRVPLEDALDRGFVCQEHHAGADEMAEEAVRETGVAPDGGADSGGRLRAVLPIGALSSAGLALGEFSGAALELVAAAGMA
;
A
#
# COMPACT_ATOMS: atom_id res chain seq x y z
N MET A 1 16.93 21.20 -0.51
CA MET A 1 17.59 19.96 -0.10
C MET A 1 16.84 19.38 1.07
N CYS A 2 16.39 18.15 0.91
CA CYS A 2 15.65 17.42 1.92
C CYS A 2 16.62 16.80 2.93
N LYS A 3 16.13 16.45 4.12
CA LYS A 3 16.97 15.88 5.19
C LYS A 3 17.73 14.62 4.72
N VAL A 4 17.09 13.82 3.88
CA VAL A 4 17.69 12.62 3.28
C VAL A 4 18.86 13.00 2.38
N ASP A 5 18.72 13.96 1.46
CA ASP A 5 19.82 14.49 0.64
C ASP A 5 21.01 14.97 1.49
N VAL A 6 20.70 15.75 2.54
CA VAL A 6 21.71 16.29 3.45
C VAL A 6 22.47 15.16 4.14
N ALA A 7 21.79 14.10 4.56
CA ALA A 7 22.42 12.94 5.15
C ALA A 7 23.23 12.13 4.11
N ILE A 8 22.72 11.94 2.89
CA ILE A 8 23.44 11.29 1.80
C ILE A 8 24.77 12.00 1.54
N GLU A 9 24.75 13.33 1.40
CA GLU A 9 25.95 14.12 1.14
C GLU A 9 26.92 14.13 2.33
N ARG A 10 26.43 14.42 3.54
CA ARG A 10 27.26 14.50 4.76
C ARG A 10 27.99 13.20 5.06
N TYR A 11 27.31 12.07 4.91
CA TYR A 11 27.88 10.76 5.21
C TYR A 11 28.45 10.05 3.96
N GLY A 12 28.31 10.64 2.77
CA GLY A 12 28.77 10.06 1.52
C GLY A 12 28.14 8.70 1.27
N LEU A 13 26.81 8.62 1.39
CA LEU A 13 26.07 7.38 1.21
C LEU A 13 25.96 7.06 -0.29
N ALA A 14 26.31 5.83 -0.64
CA ALA A 14 26.22 5.32 -2.00
C ALA A 14 25.18 4.20 -2.08
N ALA A 15 24.57 4.06 -3.27
CA ALA A 15 23.68 2.95 -3.58
C ALA A 15 24.35 1.59 -3.24
N PRO A 16 23.58 0.58 -2.83
CA PRO A 16 24.14 -0.71 -2.41
C PRO A 16 24.72 -1.53 -3.56
N THR A 17 24.30 -1.26 -4.80
CA THR A 17 24.77 -1.95 -6.00
C THR A 17 25.01 -0.95 -7.12
N GLY A 18 25.85 -1.28 -8.10
CA GLY A 18 26.09 -0.45 -9.29
C GLY A 18 24.92 -0.43 -10.29
N ARG A 19 23.75 -0.95 -9.92
CA ARG A 19 22.52 -0.89 -10.73
C ARG A 19 21.85 0.49 -10.66
N TYR A 20 22.10 1.24 -9.59
CA TYR A 20 21.47 2.53 -9.34
C TYR A 20 22.54 3.62 -9.30
N ASP A 21 22.24 4.77 -9.90
CA ASP A 21 23.18 5.88 -9.98
C ASP A 21 23.30 6.62 -8.62
N SER A 22 22.23 6.60 -7.83
CA SER A 22 22.18 7.23 -6.50
C SER A 22 21.39 6.41 -5.47
N VAL A 23 21.49 6.82 -4.20
CA VAL A 23 20.63 6.29 -3.13
C VAL A 23 19.16 6.64 -3.39
N ASP A 24 18.89 7.79 -3.99
CA ASP A 24 17.54 8.24 -4.31
C ASP A 24 16.89 7.35 -5.39
N ASP A 25 17.64 7.01 -6.43
CA ASP A 25 17.16 6.08 -7.47
C ASP A 25 16.86 4.70 -6.88
N TYR A 26 17.73 4.23 -5.97
CA TYR A 26 17.49 2.98 -5.25
C TYR A 26 16.23 3.04 -4.40
N LEU A 27 16.03 4.11 -3.62
CA LEU A 27 14.87 4.28 -2.76
C LEU A 27 13.56 4.35 -3.57
N LEU A 28 13.55 5.11 -4.68
CA LEU A 28 12.41 5.17 -5.60
C LEU A 28 12.10 3.81 -6.22
N ALA A 29 13.10 3.11 -6.74
CA ALA A 29 12.90 1.82 -7.39
C ALA A 29 12.33 0.78 -6.41
N ARG A 30 12.88 0.70 -5.20
CA ARG A 30 12.38 -0.22 -4.16
C ARG A 30 11.00 0.18 -3.64
N TRP A 31 10.73 1.48 -3.50
CA TRP A 31 9.42 1.96 -3.07
C TRP A 31 8.33 1.67 -4.10
N THR A 32 8.61 1.87 -5.39
CA THR A 32 7.64 1.68 -6.47
C THR A 32 7.56 0.23 -6.96
N GLY A 33 8.60 -0.56 -6.78
CA GLY A 33 8.76 -1.88 -7.40
C GLY A 33 9.16 -1.79 -8.88
N ALA A 34 9.61 -0.63 -9.36
CA ALA A 34 9.95 -0.40 -10.78
C ALA A 34 11.11 -1.27 -11.28
N ASP A 35 11.92 -1.85 -10.39
CA ASP A 35 13.02 -2.75 -10.72
C ASP A 35 12.62 -4.23 -10.79
N GLY A 36 11.31 -4.52 -10.76
CA GLY A 36 10.77 -5.87 -10.79
C GLY A 36 10.79 -6.59 -9.45
N GLY A 37 11.21 -5.92 -8.36
CA GLY A 37 11.08 -6.41 -6.99
C GLY A 37 9.72 -6.08 -6.36
N GLU A 38 9.43 -6.71 -5.23
CA GLU A 38 8.29 -6.32 -4.41
C GLU A 38 8.47 -4.89 -3.89
N SER A 39 7.40 -4.10 -3.99
CA SER A 39 7.36 -2.73 -3.48
C SER A 39 7.46 -2.70 -1.96
N GLU A 40 8.38 -1.88 -1.45
CA GLU A 40 8.61 -1.71 -0.02
C GLU A 40 7.82 -0.55 0.59
N GLY A 41 7.51 -0.68 1.88
CA GLY A 41 6.88 0.38 2.67
C GLY A 41 7.90 1.40 3.21
N TYR A 42 7.41 2.59 3.55
CA TYR A 42 8.24 3.68 4.08
C TYR A 42 9.07 3.29 5.30
N LYS A 43 8.52 2.47 6.21
CA LYS A 43 9.22 2.04 7.43
C LYS A 43 10.44 1.17 7.12
N SER A 44 10.29 0.20 6.22
CA SER A 44 11.38 -0.68 5.80
C SER A 44 12.50 0.11 5.13
N LEU A 45 12.15 1.01 4.21
CA LEU A 45 13.11 1.89 3.53
C LEU A 45 13.81 2.85 4.51
N THR A 46 13.09 3.34 5.52
CA THR A 46 13.67 4.20 6.57
C THR A 46 14.69 3.44 7.40
N ALA A 47 14.35 2.22 7.83
CA ALA A 47 15.27 1.38 8.60
C ALA A 47 16.51 1.02 7.76
N TRP A 48 16.33 0.64 6.50
CA TRP A 48 17.43 0.39 5.57
C TRP A 48 18.35 1.61 5.44
N PHE A 49 17.77 2.79 5.20
CA PHE A 49 18.53 4.03 5.04
C PHE A 49 19.33 4.38 6.29
N ASN A 50 18.69 4.34 7.46
CA ASN A 50 19.33 4.69 8.72
C ASN A 50 20.42 3.69 9.12
N LYS A 51 20.22 2.39 8.88
CA LYS A 51 21.24 1.36 9.10
C LYS A 51 22.44 1.56 8.18
N ARG A 52 22.22 2.03 6.95
CA ARG A 52 23.32 2.35 6.03
C ARG A 52 24.10 3.59 6.47
N LEU A 53 23.42 4.59 7.01
CA LEU A 53 24.05 5.74 7.67
C LEU A 53 24.90 5.28 8.87
N LEU A 54 24.34 4.43 9.74
CA LEU A 54 25.02 3.87 10.90
C LEU A 54 26.29 3.11 10.51
N ALA A 55 26.17 2.18 9.56
CA ALA A 55 27.29 1.42 9.01
C ALA A 55 28.40 2.35 8.50
N ARG A 56 28.02 3.42 7.80
CA ARG A 56 28.99 4.37 7.26
C ARG A 56 29.74 5.15 8.35
N VAL A 57 29.06 5.49 9.45
CA VAL A 57 29.69 6.11 10.61
C VAL A 57 30.63 5.14 11.31
N TYR A 58 30.26 3.85 11.41
CA TYR A 58 31.10 2.83 12.03
C TYR A 58 32.37 2.61 11.22
N GLU A 59 32.25 2.45 9.90
CA GLU A 59 33.39 2.32 8.98
C GLU A 59 34.38 3.48 9.12
N ARG A 60 33.88 4.73 9.19
CA ARG A 60 34.72 5.94 9.29
C ARG A 60 35.49 6.01 10.62
N ASN A 61 34.97 5.40 11.67
CA ASN A 61 35.59 5.37 12.99
C ASN A 61 36.31 4.04 13.29
N GLY A 62 36.45 3.15 12.29
CA GLY A 62 37.16 1.88 12.46
C GLY A 62 36.44 0.86 13.34
N ARG A 63 35.13 1.02 13.54
CA ARG A 63 34.27 0.11 14.31
C ARG A 63 33.81 -1.04 13.41
N ASP A 64 33.68 -2.24 13.99
CA ASP A 64 33.25 -3.43 13.26
C ASP A 64 31.78 -3.28 12.78
N VAL A 65 31.54 -3.74 11.55
CA VAL A 65 30.26 -3.64 10.85
C VAL A 65 29.79 -5.04 10.50
N THR A 66 28.93 -5.58 11.35
CA THR A 66 28.18 -6.81 11.08
C THR A 66 26.68 -6.52 11.08
N ASP A 67 25.91 -7.22 10.25
CA ASP A 67 24.46 -7.04 10.17
C ASP A 67 23.79 -7.23 11.55
N VAL A 68 24.24 -8.23 12.32
CA VAL A 68 23.71 -8.51 13.67
C VAL A 68 23.95 -7.34 14.62
N ARG A 69 25.15 -6.74 14.61
CA ARG A 69 25.47 -5.58 15.45
C ARG A 69 24.72 -4.34 15.00
N LEU A 70 24.67 -4.09 13.69
CA LEU A 70 23.93 -2.96 13.13
C LEU A 70 22.45 -3.03 13.48
N ASP A 71 21.84 -4.20 13.38
CA ASP A 71 20.43 -4.40 13.68
C ASP A 71 20.15 -4.13 15.16
N ALA A 72 20.91 -4.76 16.06
CA ALA A 72 20.73 -4.61 17.50
C ALA A 72 20.97 -3.16 17.97
N GLU A 73 22.06 -2.53 17.51
CA GLU A 73 22.41 -1.18 17.94
C GLU A 73 21.51 -0.13 17.29
N TYR A 74 21.06 -0.34 16.05
CA TYR A 74 20.04 0.52 15.45
C TYR A 74 18.74 0.48 16.25
N GLU A 75 18.27 -0.71 16.63
CA GLU A 75 17.05 -0.88 17.43
C GLU A 75 17.14 -0.19 18.78
N ALA A 76 18.28 -0.32 19.47
CA ALA A 76 18.54 0.40 20.73
C ALA A 76 18.55 1.93 20.55
N LEU A 77 19.17 2.43 19.46
CA LEU A 77 19.29 3.86 19.20
C LEU A 77 17.97 4.56 18.81
N VAL A 78 17.03 3.83 18.19
CA VAL A 78 15.73 4.39 17.77
C VAL A 78 14.55 3.93 18.64
N GLY A 79 14.82 3.06 19.60
CA GLY A 79 13.85 2.55 20.56
C GLY A 79 13.49 3.58 21.62
N ASP A 80 12.52 3.22 22.47
CA ASP A 80 12.04 4.06 23.57
C ASP A 80 12.69 3.68 24.93
N ASP A 81 13.61 2.72 24.95
CA ASP A 81 14.30 2.28 26.17
C ASP A 81 15.57 3.11 26.41
N GLU A 82 15.53 3.96 27.45
CA GLU A 82 16.64 4.86 27.80
C GLU A 82 17.90 4.11 28.26
N LEU A 83 17.77 2.89 28.80
CA LEU A 83 18.92 2.09 29.24
C LEU A 83 19.64 1.50 28.02
N ASP A 84 18.89 0.90 27.10
CA ASP A 84 19.45 0.35 25.86
C ASP A 84 20.13 1.46 25.03
N TYR A 85 19.48 2.64 24.93
CA TYR A 85 20.08 3.82 24.30
C TYR A 85 21.38 4.23 25.00
N GLY A 86 21.35 4.36 26.34
CA GLY A 86 22.49 4.82 27.13
C GLY A 86 23.71 3.90 27.03
N ASP A 87 23.49 2.59 27.02
CA ASP A 87 24.55 1.59 26.88
C ASP A 87 25.23 1.69 25.51
N VAL A 88 24.44 1.76 24.43
CA VAL A 88 24.99 1.92 23.07
C VAL A 88 25.65 3.28 22.90
N ALA A 89 25.08 4.36 23.44
CA ALA A 89 25.65 5.70 23.36
C ALA A 89 27.00 5.80 24.09
N ALA A 90 27.15 5.17 25.26
CA ALA A 90 28.40 5.12 25.99
C ALA A 90 29.50 4.32 25.23
N ASP A 91 29.11 3.20 24.61
CA ASP A 91 30.01 2.41 23.78
C ASP A 91 30.45 3.20 22.52
N LEU A 92 29.52 3.88 21.85
CA LEU A 92 29.81 4.76 20.71
C LEU A 92 30.75 5.90 21.06
N ALA A 93 30.61 6.50 22.24
CA ALA A 93 31.48 7.58 22.69
C ALA A 93 32.94 7.12 22.86
N THR A 94 33.16 5.84 23.19
CA THR A 94 34.52 5.26 23.27
C THR A 94 35.21 5.23 21.90
N ASP A 95 34.43 5.09 20.83
CA ASP A 95 34.90 5.14 19.45
C ASP A 95 34.86 6.56 18.85
N GLY A 96 34.58 7.58 19.66
CA GLY A 96 34.51 8.98 19.24
C GLY A 96 33.25 9.34 18.45
N ILE A 97 32.19 8.53 18.55
CA ILE A 97 30.90 8.76 17.87
C ILE A 97 29.92 9.41 18.85
N ASP A 98 29.39 10.57 18.48
CA ASP A 98 28.29 11.24 19.20
C ASP A 98 26.94 10.60 18.79
N ALA A 99 26.30 9.92 19.73
CA ALA A 99 25.03 9.21 19.50
C ALA A 99 23.87 10.17 19.22
N ASP A 100 23.85 11.35 19.84
CA ASP A 100 22.79 12.36 19.63
C ASP A 100 22.94 13.01 18.25
N GLU A 101 24.18 13.29 17.82
CA GLU A 101 24.44 13.79 16.47
C GLU A 101 24.04 12.73 15.42
N LEU A 102 24.42 11.48 15.64
CA LEU A 102 24.14 10.35 14.76
C LEU A 102 22.64 10.11 14.59
N THR A 103 21.91 9.97 15.70
CA THR A 103 20.44 9.77 15.68
C THR A 103 19.72 11.01 15.16
N GLY A 104 20.24 12.21 15.48
CA GLY A 104 19.77 13.48 14.93
C GLY A 104 19.90 13.56 13.41
N ALA A 105 20.83 12.85 12.79
CA ALA A 105 20.97 12.78 11.34
C ALA A 105 19.99 11.78 10.68
N MET A 106 19.53 10.76 11.41
CA MET A 106 18.64 9.72 10.89
C MET A 106 17.29 10.27 10.42
N ALA A 107 16.70 9.62 9.42
CA ALA A 107 15.39 9.95 8.90
C ALA A 107 14.29 9.27 9.72
N SER A 108 13.18 9.97 9.95
CA SER A 108 11.94 9.36 10.40
C SER A 108 11.15 8.80 9.20
N TRP A 109 10.18 7.92 9.43
CA TRP A 109 9.33 7.40 8.36
C TRP A 109 8.53 8.50 7.64
N SER A 110 8.13 9.55 8.36
CA SER A 110 7.45 10.72 7.78
C SER A 110 8.40 11.59 6.96
N THR A 111 9.68 11.64 7.34
CA THR A 111 10.75 12.25 6.54
C THR A 111 10.96 11.47 5.25
N MET A 112 11.06 10.14 5.33
CA MET A 112 11.24 9.28 4.17
C MET A 112 10.05 9.39 3.19
N ARG A 113 8.82 9.39 3.71
CA ARG A 113 7.63 9.62 2.87
C ARG A 113 7.70 10.96 2.14
N ARG A 114 8.01 12.04 2.85
CA ARG A 114 8.17 13.37 2.25
C ARG A 114 9.29 13.38 1.19
N HIS A 115 10.40 12.71 1.48
CA HIS A 115 11.51 12.61 0.53
C HIS A 115 11.06 11.98 -0.79
N LEU A 116 10.47 10.79 -0.70
CA LEU A 116 10.01 10.04 -1.87
C LEU A 116 8.94 10.79 -2.68
N ASN A 117 7.96 11.41 -2.02
CA ASN A 117 6.84 12.06 -2.71
C ASN A 117 7.17 13.48 -3.16
N ASP A 118 7.77 14.30 -2.28
CA ASP A 118 7.85 15.75 -2.49
C ASP A 118 9.24 16.21 -2.95
N CYS A 119 10.30 15.44 -2.68
CA CYS A 119 11.67 15.81 -3.05
C CYS A 119 12.14 15.11 -4.32
N LEU A 120 11.70 13.87 -4.51
CA LEU A 120 12.01 13.05 -5.67
C LEU A 120 10.87 13.01 -6.71
N ASP A 121 9.78 13.72 -6.46
CA ASP A 121 8.55 13.70 -7.28
C ASP A 121 8.09 12.26 -7.60
N GLY A 122 8.29 11.35 -6.64
CA GLY A 122 8.03 9.95 -6.81
C GLY A 122 6.53 9.68 -6.74
N GLU A 123 6.02 9.02 -7.76
CA GLU A 123 4.65 8.53 -7.80
C GLU A 123 4.66 7.00 -7.80
N LYS A 124 3.98 6.40 -6.83
CA LYS A 124 3.71 4.96 -6.87
C LYS A 124 2.47 4.75 -7.74
N PRO A 125 2.57 4.11 -8.92
CA PRO A 125 1.40 3.81 -9.71
C PRO A 125 0.44 3.01 -8.83
N THR A 126 -0.75 3.57 -8.61
CA THR A 126 -1.91 2.78 -8.23
C THR A 126 -2.12 1.82 -9.39
N VAL A 127 -1.69 0.58 -9.21
CA VAL A 127 -2.12 -0.49 -10.11
C VAL A 127 -3.64 -0.44 -10.02
N GLU A 128 -4.32 -0.08 -11.11
CA GLU A 128 -5.73 -0.38 -11.32
C GLU A 128 -5.82 -1.91 -11.23
N ALA A 129 -6.02 -2.41 -10.02
CA ALA A 129 -5.78 -3.78 -9.70
C ALA A 129 -6.95 -4.60 -10.24
N SER A 130 -6.67 -5.44 -11.23
CA SER A 130 -7.45 -6.66 -11.47
C SER A 130 -7.15 -7.75 -10.42
N SER A 131 -6.43 -7.41 -9.34
CA SER A 131 -6.21 -8.28 -8.19
C SER A 131 -7.02 -7.77 -7.00
N ASP A 132 -7.63 -8.70 -6.25
CA ASP A 132 -8.47 -8.47 -5.05
C ASP A 132 -7.73 -7.82 -3.85
N TRP A 133 -6.80 -6.89 -4.09
CA TRP A 133 -6.01 -6.22 -3.07
C TRP A 133 -6.88 -5.36 -2.14
N GLU A 134 -7.95 -4.76 -2.67
CA GLU A 134 -8.94 -4.01 -1.90
C GLU A 134 -9.65 -4.92 -0.89
N ARG A 135 -10.00 -6.15 -1.30
CA ARG A 135 -10.61 -7.17 -0.43
C ARG A 135 -9.61 -7.61 0.64
N ASN A 136 -8.39 -7.95 0.24
CA ASN A 136 -7.33 -8.38 1.15
C ASN A 136 -6.99 -7.32 2.21
N SER A 137 -6.95 -6.04 1.83
CA SER A 137 -6.70 -4.93 2.75
C SER A 137 -7.81 -4.80 3.81
N VAL A 138 -9.06 -5.05 3.41
CA VAL A 138 -10.20 -5.03 4.34
C VAL A 138 -10.17 -6.24 5.27
N ASP A 139 -9.79 -7.42 4.78
CA ASP A 139 -9.65 -8.61 5.60
C ASP A 139 -8.57 -8.46 6.67
N ILE A 140 -7.41 -7.89 6.32
CA ILE A 140 -6.35 -7.56 7.29
C ILE A 140 -6.85 -6.58 8.36
N ALA A 141 -7.63 -5.57 7.96
CA ALA A 141 -8.20 -4.60 8.89
C ALA A 141 -9.22 -5.26 9.83
N ARG A 142 -10.12 -6.11 9.30
CA ARG A 142 -11.10 -6.86 10.09
C ARG A 142 -10.42 -7.75 11.12
N GLU A 143 -9.40 -8.48 10.70
CA GLU A 143 -8.63 -9.37 11.56
C GLU A 143 -7.93 -8.61 12.70
N THR A 144 -7.32 -7.47 12.37
CA THR A 144 -6.68 -6.61 13.38
C THR A 144 -7.69 -6.07 14.41
N VAL A 145 -8.86 -5.65 13.95
CA VAL A 145 -9.93 -5.17 14.84
C VAL A 145 -10.47 -6.30 15.70
N ARG A 146 -10.67 -7.50 15.12
CA ARG A 146 -11.12 -8.70 15.83
C ARG A 146 -10.15 -9.05 16.96
N GLN A 147 -8.86 -9.15 16.67
CA GLN A 147 -7.81 -9.44 17.66
C GLN A 147 -7.78 -8.43 18.81
N LYS A 148 -7.92 -7.14 18.50
CA LYS A 148 -7.98 -6.07 19.51
C LYS A 148 -9.23 -6.17 20.38
N ALA A 149 -10.38 -6.46 19.78
CA ALA A 149 -11.64 -6.64 20.49
C ALA A 149 -11.60 -7.88 21.39
N GLU A 150 -11.04 -9.00 20.93
CA GLU A 150 -10.83 -10.21 21.73
C GLU A 150 -9.91 -9.95 22.91
N SER A 151 -8.80 -9.23 22.68
CA SER A 151 -7.89 -8.82 23.75
C SER A 151 -8.59 -7.94 24.80
N ALA A 152 -9.46 -7.04 24.36
CA ALA A 152 -10.26 -6.19 25.24
C ALA A 152 -11.30 -7.01 26.04
N LEU A 153 -12.01 -7.93 25.39
CA LEU A 153 -12.95 -8.85 26.06
C LEU A 153 -12.26 -9.71 27.11
N ALA A 154 -11.11 -10.29 26.79
CA ALA A 154 -10.31 -11.07 27.73
C ALA A 154 -9.88 -10.22 28.94
N SER A 155 -9.48 -8.96 28.71
CA SER A 155 -9.15 -8.01 29.79
C SER A 155 -10.35 -7.70 30.68
N LEU A 156 -11.52 -7.47 30.08
CA LEU A 156 -12.78 -7.20 30.81
C LEU A 156 -13.26 -8.41 31.61
N GLY A 157 -13.09 -9.62 31.05
CA GLY A 157 -13.36 -10.89 31.74
C GLY A 157 -12.46 -11.08 32.96
N LYS A 158 -11.15 -10.91 32.80
CA LYS A 158 -10.17 -10.97 33.93
C LYS A 158 -10.50 -9.99 35.04
N LYS A 159 -11.00 -8.80 34.70
CA LYS A 159 -11.41 -7.77 35.66
C LYS A 159 -12.81 -7.99 36.26
N GLY A 160 -13.49 -9.09 35.92
CA GLY A 160 -14.84 -9.39 36.38
C GLY A 160 -15.88 -8.37 35.93
N ARG A 161 -15.58 -7.54 34.92
CA ARG A 161 -16.49 -6.49 34.42
C ARG A 161 -17.45 -7.00 33.37
N LEU A 162 -17.18 -8.18 32.81
CA LEU A 162 -18.01 -8.85 31.82
C LEU A 162 -18.00 -10.35 32.11
N ALA A 163 -19.16 -10.88 32.53
CA ALA A 163 -19.35 -12.32 32.74
C ALA A 163 -19.46 -13.03 31.38
N GLY A 164 -18.88 -14.24 31.27
CA GLY A 164 -18.91 -15.03 30.03
C GLY A 164 -17.96 -14.52 28.93
N ALA A 165 -17.05 -13.60 29.23
CA ALA A 165 -16.14 -13.03 28.24
C ALA A 165 -15.13 -14.05 27.64
N GLY A 166 -14.90 -15.18 28.31
CA GLY A 166 -14.07 -16.27 27.77
C GLY A 166 -14.78 -17.13 26.71
N ASP A 167 -16.11 -17.11 26.69
CA ASP A 167 -16.94 -17.89 25.76
C ASP A 167 -17.54 -17.00 24.64
N ALA A 168 -17.30 -15.69 24.71
CA ALA A 168 -17.84 -14.70 23.77
C ALA A 168 -16.98 -14.64 22.50
N GLY A 169 -17.60 -14.82 21.34
CA GLY A 169 -16.98 -14.58 20.03
C GLY A 169 -17.06 -13.11 19.62
N VAL A 170 -16.13 -12.67 18.77
CA VAL A 170 -16.14 -11.35 18.14
C VAL A 170 -16.43 -11.52 16.64
N ASP A 171 -17.47 -10.84 16.17
CA ASP A 171 -17.78 -10.69 14.76
C ASP A 171 -17.57 -9.23 14.33
N VAL A 172 -16.83 -9.02 13.25
CA VAL A 172 -16.49 -7.68 12.74
C VAL A 172 -16.96 -7.56 11.30
N GLN A 173 -17.97 -6.72 11.08
CA GLN A 173 -18.51 -6.46 9.76
C GLN A 173 -18.26 -5.00 9.33
N VAL A 174 -17.64 -4.83 8.16
CA VAL A 174 -17.45 -3.52 7.53
C VAL A 174 -18.65 -3.24 6.61
N LYS A 175 -19.35 -2.13 6.87
CA LYS A 175 -20.50 -1.70 6.06
C LYS A 175 -20.19 -0.38 5.36
N VAL A 176 -20.66 -0.26 4.12
CA VAL A 176 -20.67 0.97 3.33
C VAL A 176 -22.09 1.53 3.28
N SER A 177 -22.21 2.86 3.40
CA SER A 177 -23.48 3.57 3.37
C SER A 177 -23.64 4.34 2.06
N CYS A 178 -24.85 4.35 1.52
CA CYS A 178 -25.22 5.30 0.47
C CYS A 178 -25.19 6.73 1.05
N ALA A 179 -24.72 7.69 0.26
CA ALA A 179 -24.70 9.10 0.67
C ALA A 179 -26.09 9.74 0.65
N GLU A 180 -26.99 9.23 -0.19
CA GLU A 180 -28.28 9.86 -0.49
C GLU A 180 -29.47 9.18 0.19
N CYS A 181 -29.30 7.95 0.68
CA CYS A 181 -30.36 7.21 1.33
C CYS A 181 -29.83 6.39 2.52
N PRO A 182 -30.70 5.93 3.44
CA PRO A 182 -30.27 5.24 4.66
C PRO A 182 -29.71 3.82 4.42
N THR A 183 -29.60 3.39 3.16
CA THR A 183 -29.11 2.07 2.77
C THR A 183 -27.67 1.87 3.25
N ARG A 184 -27.44 0.74 3.94
CA ARG A 184 -26.10 0.29 4.35
C ARG A 184 -25.97 -1.19 4.00
N VAL A 185 -24.88 -1.55 3.35
CA VAL A 185 -24.60 -2.93 2.95
C VAL A 185 -23.20 -3.36 3.39
N PRO A 186 -22.95 -4.65 3.61
CA PRO A 186 -21.60 -5.17 3.73
C PRO A 186 -20.74 -4.74 2.53
N LEU A 187 -19.47 -4.44 2.78
CA LEU A 187 -18.56 -4.05 1.71
C LEU A 187 -18.40 -5.16 0.66
N GLU A 188 -18.36 -6.43 1.07
CA GLU A 188 -18.28 -7.58 0.15
C GLU A 188 -19.47 -7.61 -0.81
N ASP A 189 -20.69 -7.49 -0.29
CA ASP A 189 -21.90 -7.43 -1.11
C ASP A 189 -21.88 -6.25 -2.10
N ALA A 190 -21.32 -5.11 -1.69
CA ALA A 190 -21.17 -3.93 -2.56
C ALA A 190 -20.15 -4.15 -3.67
N LEU A 191 -19.02 -4.80 -3.35
CA LEU A 191 -17.98 -5.15 -4.31
C LEU A 191 -18.45 -6.22 -5.30
N ASP A 192 -19.17 -7.23 -4.82
CA ASP A 192 -19.69 -8.33 -5.65
C ASP A 192 -20.71 -7.85 -6.68
N ARG A 193 -21.56 -6.88 -6.31
CA ARG A 193 -22.57 -6.32 -7.22
C ARG A 193 -22.13 -5.05 -7.96
N GLY A 194 -20.99 -4.46 -7.59
CA GLY A 194 -20.44 -3.25 -8.20
C GLY A 194 -21.13 -1.92 -7.83
N PHE A 195 -21.97 -1.88 -6.79
CA PHE A 195 -22.63 -0.64 -6.34
C PHE A 195 -23.05 -0.66 -4.87
N VAL A 196 -23.22 0.52 -4.24
CA VAL A 196 -23.67 0.66 -2.84
C VAL A 196 -25.19 0.79 -2.71
N CYS A 197 -25.87 1.31 -3.73
CA CYS A 197 -27.32 1.43 -3.76
C CYS A 197 -27.81 1.35 -5.20
N GLN A 198 -28.77 0.48 -5.49
CA GLN A 198 -29.30 0.33 -6.84
C GLN A 198 -30.02 1.59 -7.34
N GLU A 199 -30.57 2.41 -6.45
CA GLU A 199 -31.27 3.64 -6.85
C GLU A 199 -30.31 4.81 -7.14
N HIS A 200 -29.14 4.83 -6.51
CA HIS A 200 -28.20 5.97 -6.56
C HIS A 200 -26.81 5.59 -7.13
N HIS A 201 -26.72 4.52 -7.93
CA HIS A 201 -25.47 4.11 -8.59
C HIS A 201 -25.30 4.68 -10.01
N ALA A 202 -26.39 5.11 -10.65
CA ALA A 202 -26.39 5.59 -12.04
C ALA A 202 -25.82 7.02 -12.21
N GLY A 203 -25.47 7.71 -11.12
CA GLY A 203 -25.04 9.11 -11.15
C GLY A 203 -23.54 9.36 -11.39
N ALA A 204 -22.71 8.31 -11.47
CA ALA A 204 -21.26 8.51 -11.68
C ALA A 204 -20.88 8.78 -13.15
N ASP A 205 -21.66 8.27 -14.12
CA ASP A 205 -21.38 8.43 -15.55
C ASP A 205 -22.17 9.60 -16.20
N GLU A 206 -23.34 9.97 -15.68
CA GLU A 206 -24.22 10.96 -16.34
C GLU A 206 -23.86 12.44 -16.05
N MET A 207 -22.96 12.72 -15.08
CA MET A 207 -22.46 14.09 -14.83
C MET A 207 -21.53 14.60 -15.94
N ALA A 208 -21.00 13.71 -16.79
CA ALA A 208 -20.19 14.09 -17.95
C ALA A 208 -21.03 14.54 -19.16
N GLU A 209 -22.28 14.06 -19.30
CA GLU A 209 -23.16 14.42 -20.44
C GLU A 209 -24.19 15.51 -20.10
N GLU A 210 -24.64 15.66 -18.85
CA GLU A 210 -25.60 16.69 -18.44
C GLU A 210 -24.98 18.11 -18.43
N ALA A 211 -23.70 18.23 -18.06
CA ALA A 211 -22.97 19.51 -18.03
C ALA A 211 -22.84 20.17 -19.42
N VAL A 212 -22.94 19.37 -20.49
CA VAL A 212 -22.94 19.83 -21.90
C VAL A 212 -24.31 20.39 -22.32
N ARG A 213 -25.41 19.97 -21.67
CA ARG A 213 -26.77 20.45 -22.00
C ARG A 213 -27.18 21.70 -21.21
N GLU A 214 -26.71 21.86 -19.97
CA GLU A 214 -27.15 23.00 -19.13
C GLU A 214 -26.31 24.27 -19.29
N THR A 215 -25.03 24.19 -19.64
CA THR A 215 -24.19 25.40 -19.72
C THR A 215 -24.32 26.13 -21.06
N GLY A 216 -24.71 25.46 -22.15
CA GLY A 216 -24.84 26.07 -23.48
C GLY A 216 -23.55 26.77 -23.98
N VAL A 217 -22.40 26.49 -23.36
CA VAL A 217 -21.11 27.07 -23.69
C VAL A 217 -20.19 25.94 -24.11
N ALA A 218 -19.94 25.86 -25.42
CA ALA A 218 -18.85 25.04 -25.94
C ALA A 218 -17.51 25.64 -25.47
N PRO A 219 -16.46 24.83 -25.24
CA PRO A 219 -15.11 25.36 -25.08
C PRO A 219 -14.69 26.06 -26.38
N ASP A 220 -14.43 27.36 -26.31
CA ASP A 220 -13.92 28.14 -27.44
C ASP A 220 -12.52 27.62 -27.83
N GLY A 221 -12.41 27.05 -29.03
CA GLY A 221 -11.17 26.43 -29.49
C GLY A 221 -11.13 25.99 -30.96
N GLY A 222 -11.55 26.86 -31.89
CA GLY A 222 -10.95 27.01 -33.24
C GLY A 222 -11.15 25.94 -34.33
N ALA A 223 -11.90 26.35 -35.38
CA ALA A 223 -11.77 26.02 -36.83
C ALA A 223 -11.93 24.55 -37.29
N ASP A 224 -12.57 24.18 -38.41
CA ASP A 224 -13.33 24.84 -39.47
C ASP A 224 -13.98 23.71 -40.31
N SER A 225 -15.19 23.98 -40.82
CA SER A 225 -15.83 23.42 -42.02
C SER A 225 -16.22 21.93 -42.13
N GLY A 226 -17.47 21.72 -42.56
CA GLY A 226 -17.81 20.63 -43.50
C GLY A 226 -18.93 19.68 -43.08
N GLY A 227 -20.16 20.17 -43.02
CA GLY A 227 -21.31 19.33 -42.67
C GLY A 227 -21.73 18.29 -43.72
N ARG A 228 -22.61 17.37 -43.32
CA ARG A 228 -23.88 17.07 -44.01
C ARG A 228 -24.72 16.06 -43.22
N LEU A 229 -26.00 16.43 -43.10
CA LEU A 229 -27.12 15.66 -42.56
C LEU A 229 -27.42 14.40 -43.39
N ARG A 230 -27.93 13.36 -42.71
CA ARG A 230 -29.03 12.42 -43.07
C ARG A 230 -28.87 11.14 -42.23
N ALA A 231 -29.88 10.40 -41.80
CA ALA A 231 -31.33 10.51 -41.77
C ALA A 231 -31.82 9.43 -40.79
N VAL A 232 -32.95 9.68 -40.15
CA VAL A 232 -33.71 8.72 -39.33
C VAL A 232 -34.31 7.62 -40.21
N LEU A 233 -34.27 6.37 -39.75
CA LEU A 233 -35.27 5.34 -40.08
C LEU A 233 -35.47 4.41 -38.86
N PRO A 234 -36.71 4.15 -38.41
CA PRO A 234 -37.02 3.17 -37.39
C PRO A 234 -37.53 1.85 -38.00
N ILE A 235 -37.07 0.72 -37.47
CA ILE A 235 -37.63 -0.63 -37.69
C ILE A 235 -37.37 -1.35 -36.35
N GLY A 236 -38.32 -1.90 -35.61
CA GLY A 236 -39.45 -2.74 -36.01
C GLY A 236 -39.29 -4.05 -35.22
N ALA A 237 -40.35 -4.43 -34.51
CA ALA A 237 -40.40 -5.59 -33.61
C ALA A 237 -40.14 -6.93 -34.31
N LEU A 238 -39.42 -7.85 -33.65
CA LEU A 238 -39.51 -9.32 -33.76
C LEU A 238 -39.03 -9.91 -32.42
N SER A 239 -39.91 -10.50 -31.61
CA SER A 239 -40.43 -11.87 -31.66
C SER A 239 -39.47 -12.93 -31.11
N SER A 240 -39.99 -13.61 -30.09
CA SER A 240 -39.47 -14.75 -29.35
C SER A 240 -39.53 -16.08 -30.11
N ALA A 241 -38.59 -16.97 -29.77
CA ALA A 241 -38.43 -18.42 -30.01
C ALA A 241 -36.94 -18.66 -30.34
N GLY A 242 -36.16 -19.57 -29.79
CA GLY A 242 -36.37 -20.86 -29.12
C GLY A 242 -35.22 -21.78 -29.57
N LEU A 243 -34.83 -22.76 -28.74
CA LEU A 243 -33.83 -23.83 -28.98
C LEU A 243 -32.35 -23.38 -28.76
N ALA A 244 -31.43 -24.16 -28.18
CA ALA A 244 -31.39 -25.60 -27.91
C ALA A 244 -30.48 -25.90 -26.71
N LEU A 245 -30.87 -26.90 -25.92
CA LEU A 245 -30.00 -27.64 -25.01
C LEU A 245 -29.03 -28.49 -25.83
N GLY A 246 -27.74 -28.42 -25.52
CA GLY A 246 -26.70 -29.26 -26.10
C GLY A 246 -25.75 -29.71 -25.00
N GLU A 247 -26.00 -30.91 -24.48
CA GLU A 247 -25.12 -31.66 -23.60
C GLU A 247 -23.88 -32.13 -24.39
N PHE A 248 -22.68 -31.94 -23.84
CA PHE A 248 -21.51 -32.74 -24.22
C PHE A 248 -20.75 -33.18 -22.96
N SER A 249 -20.75 -34.50 -22.79
CA SER A 249 -20.05 -35.26 -21.77
C SER A 249 -18.61 -35.54 -22.19
N GLY A 250 -17.69 -35.40 -21.23
CA GLY A 250 -16.63 -36.37 -20.93
C GLY A 250 -15.51 -36.63 -21.94
N ALA A 251 -14.29 -36.30 -21.54
CA ALA A 251 -13.13 -37.18 -21.78
C ALA A 251 -12.09 -36.99 -20.68
N ALA A 252 -11.80 -38.08 -19.98
CA ALA A 252 -10.70 -38.24 -19.05
C ALA A 252 -9.35 -38.25 -19.80
N LEU A 253 -8.29 -37.78 -19.15
CA LEU A 253 -6.95 -38.26 -19.42
C LEU A 253 -6.15 -38.38 -18.13
N GLU A 254 -5.81 -39.64 -17.83
CA GLU A 254 -4.76 -40.04 -16.91
C GLU A 254 -3.41 -39.43 -17.30
N LEU A 255 -2.57 -39.13 -16.31
CA LEU A 255 -1.13 -39.07 -16.50
C LEU A 255 -0.46 -39.94 -15.43
N VAL A 256 0.03 -41.10 -15.87
CA VAL A 256 0.88 -42.02 -15.12
C VAL A 256 2.32 -41.91 -15.64
N ALA A 257 3.25 -41.84 -14.67
CA ALA A 257 4.63 -42.32 -14.68
C ALA A 257 5.78 -41.52 -15.34
N ALA A 258 6.65 -41.03 -14.44
CA ALA A 258 8.03 -41.51 -14.21
C ALA A 258 9.19 -41.14 -15.15
N ALA A 259 10.19 -40.47 -14.56
CA ALA A 259 11.64 -40.81 -14.55
C ALA A 259 12.30 -39.88 -13.51
N GLY A 260 13.05 -40.32 -12.48
CA GLY A 260 14.19 -41.25 -12.50
C GLY A 260 15.48 -40.42 -12.62
N MET A 261 15.99 -39.87 -11.50
CA MET A 261 17.20 -40.31 -10.78
C MET A 261 18.50 -40.37 -11.61
N ALA A 262 19.43 -39.46 -11.30
CA ALA A 262 20.84 -39.75 -11.01
C ALA A 262 21.43 -38.59 -10.21
#